data_AF-Q9UZZ7-F1
#
_entry.id   AF-Q9UZZ7-F1
#
_cell.length_a   1.000
_cell.length_b   1.000
_cell.length_c   1.000
_cell.angle_alpha   90.00
_cell.angle_beta   90.00
_cell.angle_gamma   90.00
#
_symmetry.space_group_name_H-M   'P 1'
#
loop_
_entity.id
_entity.type
_entity.pdbx_description
1 polymer ?
#
loop_
_entity_poly.entity_id
_entity_poly.type
_entity_poly.pdbx_seq_one_letter_code
_entity_poly.pdbx_strand_id
1 'polypeptide(L)'
;MKVEGLVSSLRNAETIEELFSILKKKGAPVIDFEGMKKLIIIEGDFEGKQFYTEINGMKANLVLGDAMLNSANVPFKCKKPFTGGNLILVDFDNVESEEFVLAYKNETGVYFHVKNGEPREISREEYEELKDKMPEFKVKGLSEEEAESMGAFFG
;
A
#
# COMPACT_ATOMS: atom_id res chain seq x y z
N MET A 1 -5.88 -11.03 -11.32
CA MET A 1 -5.92 -11.93 -10.13
C MET A 1 -7.22 -11.67 -9.38
N LYS A 2 -7.67 -12.54 -8.46
CA LYS A 2 -8.77 -12.21 -7.52
C LYS A 2 -8.24 -11.75 -6.16
N VAL A 3 -8.91 -10.79 -5.52
CA VAL A 3 -8.53 -10.26 -4.21
C VAL A 3 -8.47 -11.37 -3.16
N GLU A 4 -9.45 -12.28 -3.16
CA GLU A 4 -9.51 -13.41 -2.23
C GLU A 4 -8.30 -14.33 -2.36
N GLY A 5 -7.74 -14.47 -3.56
CA GLY A 5 -6.53 -15.25 -3.81
C GLY A 5 -5.28 -14.62 -3.18
N LEU A 6 -5.18 -13.29 -3.22
CA LEU A 6 -4.12 -12.55 -2.53
C LEU A 6 -4.27 -12.69 -1.01
N VAL A 7 -5.46 -12.37 -0.47
CA VAL A 7 -5.76 -12.46 0.97
C VAL A 7 -5.51 -13.87 1.50
N SER A 8 -5.98 -14.90 0.80
CA SER A 8 -5.71 -16.29 1.17
C SER A 8 -4.22 -16.62 1.22
N SER A 9 -3.40 -16.00 0.35
CA SER A 9 -1.94 -16.20 0.38
C SER A 9 -1.34 -15.51 1.61
N LEU A 10 -1.71 -14.26 1.89
CA LEU A 10 -1.23 -13.49 3.05
C LEU A 10 -1.56 -14.19 4.38
N ARG A 11 -2.74 -14.81 4.50
CA ARG A 11 -3.15 -15.55 5.70
C ARG A 11 -2.26 -16.76 6.02
N ASN A 12 -1.42 -17.21 5.08
CA ASN A 12 -0.47 -18.30 5.30
C ASN A 12 0.95 -17.82 5.60
N ALA A 13 1.22 -16.50 5.63
CA ALA A 13 2.53 -15.98 5.99
C ALA A 13 2.85 -16.28 7.45
N GLU A 14 3.99 -16.91 7.71
CA GLU A 14 4.50 -17.23 9.04
C GLU A 14 5.50 -16.20 9.56
N THR A 15 6.07 -15.38 8.69
CA THR A 15 6.90 -14.21 9.06
C THR A 15 6.52 -12.97 8.27
N ILE A 16 6.96 -11.81 8.74
CA ILE A 16 6.79 -10.53 8.03
C ILE A 16 7.56 -10.50 6.70
N GLU A 17 8.75 -11.12 6.64
CA GLU A 17 9.50 -11.28 5.39
C GLU A 17 8.74 -12.16 4.39
N GLU A 18 8.10 -13.23 4.87
CA GLU A 18 7.26 -14.07 4.02
C GLU A 18 6.04 -13.29 3.53
N LEU A 19 5.40 -12.49 4.38
CA LEU A 19 4.30 -11.62 4.01
C LEU A 19 4.70 -10.67 2.87
N PHE A 20 5.84 -9.99 3.00
CA PHE A 20 6.35 -9.11 1.95
C PHE A 20 6.76 -9.88 0.68
N SER A 21 7.35 -11.07 0.83
CA SER A 21 7.68 -11.97 -0.29
C SER A 21 6.42 -12.40 -1.06
N ILE A 22 5.33 -12.70 -0.35
CA ILE A 22 4.03 -13.03 -0.95
C ILE A 22 3.51 -11.84 -1.75
N LEU A 23 3.49 -10.63 -1.17
CA LEU A 23 3.05 -9.43 -1.88
C LEU A 23 3.83 -9.23 -3.18
N LYS A 24 5.16 -9.28 -3.12
CA LYS A 24 6.03 -9.16 -4.29
C LYS A 24 5.72 -10.22 -5.35
N LYS A 25 5.66 -11.50 -4.96
CA LYS A 25 5.35 -12.61 -5.87
C LYS A 25 3.97 -12.50 -6.51
N LYS A 26 3.04 -11.79 -5.87
CA LYS A 26 1.68 -11.56 -6.39
C LYS A 26 1.57 -10.30 -7.25
N GLY A 27 2.66 -9.56 -7.43
CA GLY A 27 2.74 -8.39 -8.30
C GLY A 27 2.65 -7.05 -7.59
N ALA A 28 2.71 -7.02 -6.25
CA ALA A 28 2.71 -5.75 -5.54
C ALA A 28 3.98 -4.94 -5.86
N PRO A 29 3.93 -3.59 -5.78
CA PRO A 29 2.84 -2.77 -5.23
C PRO A 29 1.69 -2.44 -6.18
N VAL A 30 1.78 -2.73 -7.49
CA VAL A 30 0.69 -2.45 -8.44
C VAL A 30 0.15 -3.76 -9.01
N ILE A 31 -1.04 -4.17 -8.58
CA ILE A 31 -1.64 -5.47 -8.97
C ILE A 31 -2.86 -5.25 -9.86
N ASP A 32 -2.95 -6.00 -10.94
CA ASP A 32 -4.16 -6.12 -11.74
C ASP A 32 -5.13 -7.16 -11.14
N PHE A 33 -6.29 -6.66 -10.68
CA PHE A 33 -7.43 -7.49 -10.30
C PHE A 33 -8.53 -7.41 -11.36
N GLU A 34 -8.53 -8.39 -12.26
CA GLU A 34 -9.59 -8.59 -13.27
C GLU A 34 -9.78 -7.36 -14.19
N GLY A 35 -8.64 -6.75 -14.60
CA GLY A 35 -8.59 -5.58 -15.46
C GLY A 35 -8.55 -4.24 -14.72
N MET A 36 -8.61 -4.25 -13.38
CA MET A 36 -8.48 -3.05 -12.55
C MET A 36 -7.13 -3.04 -11.84
N LYS A 37 -6.26 -2.08 -12.20
CA LYS A 37 -4.99 -1.86 -11.49
C LYS A 37 -5.27 -1.26 -10.11
N LYS A 38 -4.71 -1.85 -9.07
CA LYS A 38 -4.78 -1.35 -7.70
C LYS A 38 -3.37 -1.10 -7.15
N LEU A 39 -3.18 0.02 -6.48
CA LEU A 39 -2.03 0.26 -5.61
C LEU A 39 -2.29 -0.45 -4.28
N ILE A 40 -1.38 -1.34 -3.91
CA ILE A 40 -1.47 -2.15 -2.70
C ILE A 40 -0.84 -1.40 -1.54
N ILE A 41 -1.68 -1.07 -0.56
CA ILE A 41 -1.27 -0.51 0.71
C ILE A 41 -1.48 -1.57 1.79
N ILE A 42 -0.53 -1.68 2.69
CA ILE A 42 -0.58 -2.54 3.86
C ILE A 42 -0.27 -1.75 5.13
N GLU A 43 -0.91 -2.15 6.21
CA GLU A 43 -0.63 -1.71 7.57
C GLU A 43 -1.01 -2.82 8.55
N GLY A 44 -0.34 -2.91 9.68
CA GLY A 44 -0.70 -3.86 10.71
C GLY A 44 0.41 -4.14 11.69
N ASP A 45 0.28 -5.29 12.34
CA ASP A 45 1.21 -5.76 13.34
C ASP A 45 1.51 -7.24 13.11
N PHE A 46 2.79 -7.58 13.17
CA PHE A 46 3.27 -8.94 13.09
C PHE A 46 4.04 -9.28 14.36
N GLU A 47 3.40 -10.01 15.28
CA GLU A 47 4.00 -10.41 16.57
C GLU A 47 4.49 -9.24 17.43
N GLY A 48 3.75 -8.12 17.46
CA GLY A 48 4.12 -6.92 18.19
C GLY A 48 5.07 -5.98 17.43
N LYS A 49 5.44 -6.33 16.18
CA LYS A 49 6.20 -5.46 15.27
C LYS A 49 5.27 -4.85 14.24
N GLN A 50 5.17 -3.53 14.26
CA GLN A 50 4.39 -2.79 13.27
C GLN A 50 4.99 -2.90 11.88
N PHE A 51 4.13 -3.02 10.87
CA PHE A 51 4.47 -2.85 9.48
C PHE A 51 3.49 -1.90 8.80
N TYR A 52 3.96 -1.16 7.80
CA TYR A 52 3.14 -0.19 7.08
C TYR A 52 3.73 0.13 5.71
N THR A 53 2.95 0.81 4.89
CA THR A 53 3.40 1.33 3.58
C THR A 53 3.86 2.77 3.72
N GLU A 54 5.01 3.10 3.14
CA GLU A 54 5.54 4.45 3.05
C GLU A 54 5.67 4.84 1.58
N ILE A 55 5.16 6.00 1.18
CA ILE A 55 5.30 6.54 -0.18
C ILE A 55 6.06 7.86 -0.10
N ASN A 56 7.15 8.02 -0.87
CA ASN A 56 8.00 9.22 -0.88
C ASN A 56 8.40 9.72 0.54
N GLY A 57 8.50 8.81 1.51
CA GLY A 57 8.71 9.14 2.93
C GLY A 57 7.43 9.56 3.69
N MET A 58 7.50 9.56 5.02
CA MET A 58 6.31 9.75 5.88
C MET A 58 5.44 11.00 5.60
N LYS A 59 5.98 12.08 5.04
CA LYS A 59 5.19 13.30 4.76
C LYS A 59 4.12 13.07 3.68
N ALA A 60 4.44 12.27 2.66
CA ALA A 60 3.52 12.00 1.57
C ALA A 60 2.45 10.95 1.93
N ASN A 61 2.64 10.19 3.03
CA ASN A 61 1.60 9.30 3.54
C ASN A 61 0.32 10.03 3.98
N LEU A 62 0.39 11.32 4.31
CA LEU A 62 -0.81 12.12 4.60
C LEU A 62 -1.72 12.21 3.37
N VAL A 63 -1.13 12.42 2.18
CA VAL A 63 -1.86 12.49 0.91
C VAL A 63 -2.40 11.12 0.50
N LEU A 64 -1.67 10.05 0.81
CA LEU A 64 -2.17 8.68 0.62
C LEU A 64 -3.44 8.42 1.46
N GLY A 65 -3.55 9.02 2.64
CA GLY A 65 -4.72 8.92 3.51
C GLY A 65 -6.03 9.30 2.79
N ASP A 66 -6.00 10.36 1.99
CA ASP A 66 -7.18 10.80 1.23
C ASP A 66 -7.62 9.77 0.18
N ALA A 67 -6.66 9.17 -0.53
CA ALA A 67 -6.96 8.08 -1.47
C ALA A 67 -7.48 6.82 -0.77
N MET A 68 -7.06 6.58 0.48
CA MET A 68 -7.50 5.44 1.27
C MET A 68 -8.97 5.56 1.73
N LEU A 69 -9.53 6.77 1.83
CA LEU A 69 -10.91 6.99 2.31
C LEU A 69 -11.97 6.29 1.43
N ASN A 70 -11.76 6.27 0.12
CA ASN A 70 -12.63 5.58 -0.84
C ASN A 70 -12.13 4.18 -1.23
N SER A 71 -11.12 3.67 -0.53
CA SER A 71 -10.48 2.39 -0.88
C SER A 71 -11.12 1.21 -0.18
N ALA A 72 -11.10 0.05 -0.83
CA ALA A 72 -11.51 -1.18 -0.19
C ALA A 72 -10.46 -1.59 0.85
N ASN A 73 -10.86 -1.65 2.12
CA ASN A 73 -10.04 -2.16 3.21
C ASN A 73 -10.43 -3.62 3.50
N VAL A 74 -9.47 -4.53 3.34
CA VAL A 74 -9.65 -5.96 3.50
C VAL A 74 -8.78 -6.46 4.66
N PRO A 75 -9.35 -6.68 5.85
CA PRO A 75 -8.60 -7.21 6.97
C PRO A 75 -8.17 -8.66 6.70
N PHE A 76 -6.96 -8.99 7.10
CA PHE A 76 -6.44 -10.36 7.07
C PHE A 76 -5.78 -10.72 8.39
N LYS A 77 -5.87 -12.00 8.73
CA LYS A 77 -5.24 -12.59 9.91
C LYS A 77 -4.50 -13.85 9.49
N CYS A 78 -3.21 -13.88 9.76
CA CYS A 78 -2.38 -15.06 9.56
C CYS A 78 -2.85 -16.21 10.46
N LYS A 79 -2.75 -17.43 9.94
CA LYS A 79 -3.08 -18.65 10.70
C LYS A 79 -2.10 -18.85 11.85
N LYS A 80 -0.81 -18.58 11.60
CA LYS A 80 0.28 -18.53 12.55
C LYS A 80 1.34 -17.58 12.00
N PRO A 81 1.95 -16.74 12.83
CA PRO A 81 1.45 -16.31 14.14
C PRO A 81 0.07 -15.65 13.98
N PHE A 82 -0.79 -15.66 15.00
CA PHE A 82 -2.19 -15.18 14.95
C PHE A 82 -2.28 -13.64 14.89
N THR A 83 -1.53 -13.05 13.97
CA THR A 83 -1.27 -11.64 13.76
C THR A 83 -1.78 -11.24 12.37
N GLY A 84 -1.69 -9.97 11.99
CA GLY A 84 -2.12 -9.57 10.66
C GLY A 84 -2.27 -8.07 10.51
N GLY A 85 -3.13 -7.68 9.59
CA GLY A 85 -3.30 -6.28 9.26
C GLY A 85 -4.39 -6.05 8.25
N ASN A 86 -4.33 -4.89 7.63
CA ASN A 86 -5.23 -4.45 6.60
C ASN A 86 -4.51 -4.46 5.26
N LEU A 87 -5.19 -5.02 4.26
CA LEU A 87 -4.85 -4.84 2.85
C LEU A 87 -5.78 -3.77 2.29
N ILE A 88 -5.23 -2.63 1.91
CA ILE A 88 -5.98 -1.48 1.43
C ILE A 88 -5.72 -1.34 -0.06
N LEU A 89 -6.82 -1.40 -0.84
CA LEU A 89 -6.79 -1.47 -2.30
C LEU A 89 -7.17 -0.11 -2.87
N VAL A 90 -6.16 0.71 -3.11
CA VAL A 90 -6.34 2.02 -3.72
C VAL A 90 -6.50 1.84 -5.23
N ASP A 91 -7.51 2.48 -5.81
CA ASP A 91 -7.63 2.52 -7.27
C ASP A 91 -6.42 3.21 -7.89
N PHE A 92 -5.68 2.53 -8.77
CA PHE A 92 -4.51 3.14 -9.38
C PHE A 92 -4.90 4.33 -10.27
N ASP A 93 -6.12 4.34 -10.81
CA ASP A 93 -6.65 5.47 -11.59
C ASP A 93 -6.89 6.72 -10.72
N ASN A 94 -6.85 6.59 -9.39
CA ASN A 94 -6.90 7.72 -8.46
C ASN A 94 -5.51 8.25 -8.11
N VAL A 95 -4.42 7.61 -8.55
CA VAL A 95 -3.05 8.10 -8.35
C VAL A 95 -2.67 8.97 -9.54
N GLU A 96 -2.43 10.26 -9.29
CA GLU A 96 -2.04 11.22 -10.32
C GLU A 96 -0.53 11.28 -10.54
N SER A 97 0.25 10.83 -9.55
CA SER A 97 1.70 10.75 -9.66
C SER A 97 2.14 9.63 -10.59
N GLU A 98 2.78 10.02 -11.69
CA GLU A 98 3.40 9.09 -12.64
C GLU A 98 4.68 8.44 -12.10
N GLU A 99 5.34 9.06 -11.11
CA GLU A 99 6.60 8.57 -10.56
C GLU A 99 6.68 8.78 -9.04
N PHE A 100 6.94 7.70 -8.30
CA PHE A 100 7.09 7.72 -6.85
C PHE A 100 7.90 6.50 -6.37
N VAL A 101 8.36 6.55 -5.12
CA VAL A 101 8.93 5.39 -4.43
C VAL A 101 7.97 4.92 -3.34
N LEU A 102 7.92 3.61 -3.14
CA LEU A 102 7.08 2.96 -2.15
C LEU A 102 7.88 1.92 -1.38
N ALA A 103 7.70 1.86 -0.07
CA ALA A 103 8.29 0.85 0.79
C ALA A 103 7.23 0.15 1.65
N TYR A 104 7.33 -1.18 1.73
CA TYR A 104 6.73 -1.93 2.83
C TYR A 104 7.73 -1.96 3.97
N LYS A 105 7.47 -1.17 5.01
CA LYS A 105 8.41 -0.91 6.11
C LYS A 105 8.16 -1.90 7.25
N ASN A 106 9.26 -2.49 7.71
CA ASN A 106 9.48 -3.09 9.02
C ASN A 106 11.00 -2.93 9.31
N GLU A 107 11.61 -3.81 10.10
CA GLU A 107 13.08 -3.87 10.29
C GLU A 107 13.89 -4.17 9.00
N THR A 108 13.37 -5.01 8.09
CA THR A 108 14.04 -5.51 6.87
C THR A 108 13.67 -4.75 5.59
N GLY A 109 12.38 -4.42 5.42
CA GLY A 109 11.83 -3.57 4.36
C GLY A 109 11.85 -4.17 2.96
N VAL A 110 10.86 -3.83 2.11
CA VAL A 110 10.93 -4.05 0.66
C VAL A 110 10.60 -2.74 -0.05
N TYR A 111 11.36 -2.40 -1.07
CA TYR A 111 11.39 -1.06 -1.66
C TYR A 111 11.15 -1.13 -3.17
N PHE A 112 10.40 -0.14 -3.67
CA PHE A 112 10.00 -0.07 -5.06
C PHE A 112 10.15 1.35 -5.60
N HIS A 113 10.56 1.46 -6.84
CA HIS A 113 10.39 2.64 -7.69
C HIS A 113 9.25 2.35 -8.66
N VAL A 114 8.19 3.14 -8.62
CA VAL A 114 7.05 3.02 -9.52
C VAL A 114 7.12 4.15 -10.53
N LYS A 115 7.11 3.78 -11.81
CA LYS A 115 7.10 4.74 -12.91
C LYS A 115 6.06 4.34 -13.95
N ASN A 116 5.13 5.24 -14.26
CA ASN A 116 3.99 5.01 -15.16
C ASN A 116 3.19 3.75 -14.79
N GLY A 117 3.02 3.52 -13.48
CA GLY A 117 2.32 2.34 -12.96
C GLY A 117 3.07 1.01 -13.09
N GLU A 118 4.34 1.05 -13.49
CA GLU A 118 5.21 -0.12 -13.57
C GLU A 118 6.19 -0.12 -12.38
N PRO A 119 6.07 -1.06 -11.44
CA PRO A 119 6.96 -1.15 -10.29
C PRO A 119 8.26 -1.88 -10.61
N ARG A 120 9.38 -1.34 -10.14
CA ARG A 120 10.70 -1.97 -10.11
C ARG A 120 11.18 -2.07 -8.67
N GLU A 121 11.60 -3.26 -8.24
CA GLU A 121 12.25 -3.45 -6.94
C GLU A 121 13.61 -2.70 -6.93
N ILE A 122 13.86 -1.96 -5.86
CA ILE A 122 15.09 -1.17 -5.65
C ILE A 122 15.72 -1.53 -4.30
N SER A 123 16.97 -1.12 -4.09
CA SER A 123 17.61 -1.30 -2.78
C SER A 123 17.11 -0.26 -1.76
N ARG A 124 17.40 -0.51 -0.48
CA ARG A 124 17.12 0.46 0.59
C ARG A 124 17.88 1.77 0.35
N GLU A 125 19.14 1.68 -0.04
CA GLU A 125 20.00 2.84 -0.31
C GLU A 125 19.42 3.68 -1.45
N GLU A 126 18.99 3.03 -2.53
CA GLU A 126 18.34 3.70 -3.66
C GLU A 126 17.02 4.37 -3.24
N TYR A 127 16.21 3.72 -2.39
CA TYR A 127 15.00 4.32 -1.84
C TYR A 127 15.29 5.59 -1.02
N GLU A 128 16.26 5.52 -0.11
CA GLU A 128 16.64 6.66 0.76
C GLU A 128 17.18 7.84 -0.06
N GLU A 129 17.88 7.59 -1.17
CA GLU A 129 18.35 8.65 -2.08
C GLU A 129 17.26 9.27 -2.95
N LEU A 130 16.23 8.50 -3.28
CA LEU A 130 15.16 8.89 -4.18
C LEU A 130 13.99 9.55 -3.47
N LYS A 131 13.62 9.12 -2.26
CA LYS A 131 12.39 9.56 -1.58
C LYS A 131 12.25 11.08 -1.46
N ASP A 132 13.36 11.78 -1.21
CA ASP A 132 13.38 13.25 -1.05
C ASP A 132 13.54 14.00 -2.38
N LYS A 133 13.78 13.28 -3.48
CA LYS A 133 13.91 13.81 -4.85
C LYS A 133 12.67 13.53 -5.70
N MET A 134 11.80 12.62 -5.25
CA MET A 134 10.56 12.31 -5.97
C MET A 134 9.68 13.56 -6.06
N PRO A 135 8.93 13.73 -7.17
CA PRO A 135 7.85 14.70 -7.22
C PRO A 135 6.88 14.50 -6.06
N GLU A 136 6.14 15.55 -5.73
CA GLU A 136 5.05 15.47 -4.76
C GLU A 136 4.08 14.34 -5.15
N PHE A 137 3.77 13.47 -4.17
CA PHE A 137 2.79 12.42 -4.38
C PHE A 137 1.39 13.03 -4.40
N LYS A 138 0.61 12.72 -5.44
CA LYS A 138 -0.71 13.29 -5.70
C LYS A 138 -1.69 12.18 -6.00
N VAL A 139 -2.89 12.36 -5.47
CA VAL A 139 -4.05 11.51 -5.69
C VAL A 139 -5.22 12.41 -6.05
N LYS A 140 -6.19 11.89 -6.80
CA LYS A 140 -7.43 12.60 -7.06
C LYS A 140 -8.07 12.95 -5.71
N GLY A 141 -8.26 14.24 -5.45
CA GLY A 141 -8.96 14.70 -4.26
C GLY A 141 -10.41 14.23 -4.24
N LEU A 142 -10.97 14.05 -3.04
CA LEU A 142 -12.41 13.94 -2.85
C LEU A 142 -13.08 15.20 -3.40
N SER A 143 -14.24 15.05 -4.05
CA SER A 143 -15.07 16.20 -4.37
C SER A 143 -15.58 16.87 -3.07
N GLU A 144 -15.84 18.18 -3.10
CA GLU A 144 -16.37 18.90 -1.92
C GLU A 144 -17.65 18.25 -1.36
N GLU A 145 -18.51 17.69 -2.23
CA GLU A 145 -19.72 16.96 -1.83
C GLU A 145 -19.43 15.66 -1.05
N GLU A 146 -18.37 14.92 -1.41
CA GLU A 146 -17.97 13.71 -0.70
C GLU A 146 -17.35 14.03 0.67
N ALA A 147 -16.59 15.12 0.76
CA ALA A 147 -16.01 15.60 2.01
C ALA A 147 -17.08 16.11 3.00
N GLU A 148 -18.08 16.86 2.51
CA GLU A 148 -19.20 17.36 3.32
C GLU A 148 -20.10 16.22 3.82
N SER A 149 -20.37 15.22 2.98
CA SER A 149 -21.16 14.06 3.40
C SER A 149 -20.49 13.28 4.52
N MET A 150 -19.15 13.20 4.57
CA MET A 150 -18.42 12.52 5.64
C MET A 150 -18.36 13.35 6.93
N GLY A 151 -18.27 14.68 6.84
CA GLY A 151 -18.35 15.58 7.99
C GLY A 151 -19.70 15.53 8.72
N ALA A 152 -20.78 15.20 8.00
CA ALA A 152 -22.12 15.07 8.57
C ALA A 152 -22.37 13.76 9.36
N PHE A 153 -21.52 12.73 9.21
CA PHE A 153 -21.64 11.47 9.96
C PHE A 153 -20.91 11.47 11.31
N PHE A 154 -20.02 12.45 11.55
CA PHE A 154 -19.26 12.59 12.80
C PHE A 154 -19.65 13.84 13.63
N GLY A 155 -20.76 14.50 13.27
CA GLY A 155 -21.35 15.63 14.01
C GLY A 155 -22.40 15.22 15.03
#